data_AF-A0A3S5E8E7-F1
#
_entry.id   AF-A0A3S5E8E7-F1
#
_cell.length_a   1.000
_cell.length_b   1.000
_cell.length_c   1.000
_cell.angle_alpha   90.00
_cell.angle_beta   90.00
_cell.angle_gamma   90.00
#
_symmetry.space_group_name_H-M   'P 1'
#
loop_
_entity.id
_entity.type
_entity.pdbx_description
1 polymer ?
#
loop_
_entity_poly.entity_id
_entity_poly.type
_entity_poly.pdbx_seq_one_letter_code
_entity_poly.pdbx_strand_id
1 'polypeptide(L)'
;MNKSELLILVLTLSWVFTYWYFAYKICKKYQKINSIWEMLITKNLESNKLLWAIMLGKPSINHIPKNFDFYFVKYGAFAVIPLIILLRIIIN
;
A
#
# COMPACT_ATOMS: atom_id res chain seq x y z
N MET A 1 10.35 5.28 24.59
CA MET A 1 10.72 4.94 23.21
C MET A 1 12.12 5.47 22.96
N ASN A 2 13.08 4.59 22.65
CA ASN A 2 14.44 5.01 22.33
C ASN A 2 14.49 5.65 20.93
N LYS A 3 15.60 6.31 20.59
CA LYS A 3 15.75 7.01 19.28
C LYS A 3 15.58 6.07 18.09
N SER A 4 16.04 4.83 18.19
CA SER A 4 15.95 3.81 17.14
C SER A 4 14.50 3.36 16.92
N GLU A 5 13.76 3.09 18.00
CA GLU A 5 12.34 2.75 17.95
C GLU A 5 11.51 3.88 17.33
N LEU A 6 11.78 5.14 17.70
CA LEU A 6 11.13 6.31 17.12
C LEU A 6 11.41 6.41 15.61
N LEU A 7 12.67 6.21 15.20
CA LEU A 7 13.05 6.24 13.79
C LEU A 7 12.33 5.14 13.00
N ILE A 8 12.28 3.92 13.51
CA ILE A 8 11.62 2.81 12.82
C ILE A 8 10.11 3.06 12.73
N LEU A 9 9.48 3.57 13.79
CA LEU A 9 8.07 3.96 13.77
C LEU A 9 7.80 5.02 12.68
N VAL A 10 8.61 6.06 12.61
CA VAL A 10 8.48 7.14 11.60
C VAL A 10 8.67 6.59 10.18
N LEU A 11 9.66 5.72 9.97
CA LEU A 11 9.89 5.09 8.66
C LEU A 11 8.72 4.18 8.27
N THR A 12 8.18 3.42 9.22
CA THR A 12 7.03 2.54 9.00
C THR A 12 5.78 3.34 8.64
N LEU A 13 5.47 4.40 9.39
CA LEU A 13 4.34 5.27 9.11
C LEU A 13 4.50 5.94 7.74
N SER A 14 5.69 6.48 7.46
CA SER A 14 6.00 7.10 6.16
C SER A 14 5.83 6.12 5.00
N TRP A 15 6.25 4.86 5.18
CA TRP A 15 6.05 3.79 4.21
C TRP A 15 4.56 3.50 3.99
N VAL A 16 3.79 3.33 5.06
CA VAL A 16 2.36 3.05 5.00
C VAL A 16 1.61 4.17 4.29
N PHE A 17 1.91 5.44 4.62
CA PHE A 17 1.31 6.59 3.94
C PHE A 17 1.67 6.63 2.45
N THR A 18 2.93 6.37 2.12
CA THR A 18 3.40 6.34 0.73
C THR A 18 2.70 5.23 -0.07
N TYR A 19 2.58 4.04 0.49
CA TYR A 19 1.85 2.92 -0.11
C TYR A 19 0.39 3.29 -0.40
N TRP A 20 -0.32 3.81 0.60
CA TRP A 20 -1.72 4.20 0.44
C TRP A 20 -1.92 5.36 -0.53
N TYR A 21 -0.96 6.28 -0.62
CA TYR A 21 -0.99 7.36 -1.61
C TYR A 21 -0.91 6.81 -3.05
N PHE A 22 0.00 5.87 -3.33
CA PHE A 22 0.10 5.24 -4.65
C PHE A 22 -1.11 4.35 -4.96
N ALA A 23 -1.59 3.58 -3.97
CA ALA A 23 -2.83 2.81 -4.07
C ALA A 23 -4.01 3.72 -4.45
N TYR A 24 -4.14 4.87 -3.78
CA TYR A 24 -5.15 5.87 -4.09
C TYR A 24 -5.03 6.43 -5.50
N LYS A 25 -3.83 6.76 -6.01
CA LYS A 25 -3.66 7.23 -7.40
C LYS A 25 -4.18 6.22 -8.41
N ILE A 26 -3.91 4.93 -8.19
CA ILE A 26 -4.41 3.86 -9.04
C ILE A 26 -5.94 3.76 -8.92
N CYS A 27 -6.48 3.62 -7.71
CA CYS A 27 -7.92 3.46 -7.50
C CYS A 27 -8.71 4.68 -8.01
N LYS A 28 -8.21 5.90 -7.81
CA LYS A 28 -8.79 7.14 -8.37
C LYS A 28 -8.96 7.04 -9.88
N LYS A 29 -7.93 6.56 -10.60
CA LYS A 29 -7.93 6.45 -12.06
C LYS A 29 -8.88 5.36 -12.56
N TYR A 30 -8.91 4.21 -11.91
CA TYR A 30 -9.62 3.02 -12.43
C TYR A 30 -11.01 2.78 -11.82
N GLN A 31 -11.33 3.39 -10.67
CA GLN A 31 -12.59 3.18 -9.94
C GLN A 31 -13.37 4.46 -9.70
N LYS A 32 -12.95 5.58 -10.32
CA LYS A 32 -13.61 6.89 -10.22
C LYS A 32 -13.87 7.28 -8.76
N ILE A 33 -12.79 7.29 -7.97
CA ILE A 33 -12.81 7.65 -6.55
C ILE A 33 -12.34 9.10 -6.42
N ASN A 34 -13.03 9.90 -5.62
CA ASN A 34 -12.73 11.32 -5.46
C ASN A 34 -11.81 11.62 -4.28
N SER A 35 -11.75 10.75 -3.26
CA SER A 35 -10.92 10.93 -2.07
C SER A 35 -10.34 9.63 -1.52
N ILE A 36 -9.29 9.75 -0.70
CA ILE A 36 -8.70 8.59 -0.02
C ILE A 36 -9.67 7.97 0.98
N TRP A 37 -10.55 8.78 1.59
CA TRP A 37 -11.61 8.31 2.48
C TRP A 37 -12.65 7.48 1.74
N GLU A 38 -13.04 7.90 0.54
CA GLU A 38 -13.95 7.13 -0.30
C GLU A 38 -13.32 5.79 -0.69
N MET A 39 -12.01 5.74 -0.97
CA MET A 39 -11.29 4.49 -1.20
C MET A 39 -11.31 3.57 0.03
N LEU A 40 -11.08 4.11 1.23
CA LEU A 40 -10.96 3.33 2.47
C LEU A 40 -12.30 2.91 3.09
N ILE A 41 -13.37 3.65 2.83
CA ILE A 41 -14.68 3.46 3.47
C ILE A 41 -15.70 3.00 2.43
N THR A 42 -16.09 3.91 1.52
CA THR A 42 -17.27 3.72 0.66
C THR A 42 -17.04 2.74 -0.49
N LYS A 43 -15.82 2.73 -1.06
CA LYS A 43 -15.38 1.86 -2.14
C LYS A 43 -14.29 0.89 -1.70
N ASN A 44 -14.24 0.57 -0.41
CA ASN A 44 -13.22 -0.29 0.18
C ASN A 44 -13.14 -1.65 -0.50
N LEU A 45 -14.30 -2.29 -0.73
CA LEU A 45 -14.34 -3.63 -1.31
C LEU A 45 -13.84 -3.66 -2.77
N GLU A 46 -14.27 -2.69 -3.58
CA GLU A 46 -13.79 -2.55 -4.96
C GLU A 46 -12.30 -2.23 -4.99
N SER A 47 -11.87 -1.25 -4.20
CA SER A 47 -10.47 -0.82 -4.09
C SER A 47 -9.58 -1.97 -3.68
N ASN A 48 -9.94 -2.71 -2.64
CA ASN A 48 -9.20 -3.88 -2.21
C ASN A 48 -9.16 -4.96 -3.28
N LYS A 49 -10.28 -5.22 -3.99
CA LYS A 49 -10.28 -6.21 -5.09
C LYS A 49 -9.27 -5.85 -6.18
N LEU A 50 -9.16 -4.57 -6.53
CA LEU A 50 -8.18 -4.08 -7.48
C LEU A 50 -6.75 -4.20 -6.96
N LEU A 51 -6.49 -3.74 -5.72
CA LEU A 51 -5.17 -3.81 -5.09
C LEU A 51 -4.69 -5.26 -4.94
N TRP A 52 -5.57 -6.17 -4.51
CA TRP A 52 -5.27 -7.60 -4.46
C TRP A 52 -5.00 -8.20 -5.84
N ALA A 53 -5.74 -7.78 -6.86
CA ALA A 53 -5.46 -8.21 -8.23
C ALA A 53 -4.09 -7.73 -8.72
N ILE A 54 -3.64 -6.53 -8.30
CA ILE A 54 -2.30 -6.00 -8.57
C ILE A 54 -1.23 -6.80 -7.83
N MET A 55 -1.38 -7.01 -6.52
CA MET A 55 -0.44 -7.75 -5.69
C MET A 55 -0.26 -9.20 -6.20
N LEU A 56 -1.35 -9.88 -6.53
CA LEU A 56 -1.34 -11.26 -7.02
C LEU A 56 -1.02 -11.38 -8.51
N GLY A 57 -0.86 -10.26 -9.23
CA GLY A 57 -0.59 -10.28 -10.66
C GLY A 57 -1.67 -10.95 -11.50
N LYS A 58 -2.96 -10.78 -11.13
CA LYS A 58 -4.08 -11.43 -11.83
C LYS A 58 -4.20 -10.94 -13.28
N PRO A 59 -4.63 -11.77 -14.24
CA PRO A 59 -4.78 -11.33 -15.64
C PRO A 59 -5.74 -10.14 -15.84
N SER A 60 -6.70 -9.96 -14.93
CA SER A 60 -7.69 -8.87 -14.98
C SER A 60 -7.09 -7.46 -14.95
N ILE A 61 -5.82 -7.31 -14.55
CA ILE A 61 -5.13 -6.01 -14.45
C ILE A 61 -4.16 -5.73 -15.61
N ASN A 62 -4.15 -6.56 -16.66
CA ASN A 62 -3.22 -6.38 -17.80
C ASN A 62 -3.38 -5.03 -18.53
N HIS A 63 -4.54 -4.40 -18.42
CA HIS A 63 -4.82 -3.07 -18.97
C HIS A 63 -4.21 -1.91 -18.15
N ILE A 64 -3.67 -2.19 -16.96
CA ILE A 64 -3.04 -1.19 -16.09
C ILE A 64 -1.56 -1.06 -16.48
N PRO A 65 -1.06 0.16 -16.79
CA PRO A 65 0.35 0.39 -17.09
C PRO A 65 1.25 -0.06 -15.94
N LYS A 66 2.30 -0.81 -16.26
CA LYS A 66 3.32 -1.28 -15.32
C LYS A 66 4.35 -0.19 -15.04
N ASN A 67 3.89 0.94 -14.50
CA ASN A 67 4.72 2.08 -14.12
C ASN A 67 5.20 1.98 -12.66
N PHE A 68 5.88 3.01 -12.17
CA PHE A 68 6.35 3.07 -10.79
C PHE A 68 5.21 2.87 -9.78
N ASP A 69 4.10 3.61 -9.92
CA ASP A 69 2.93 3.49 -9.04
C ASP A 69 2.44 2.02 -8.96
N PHE A 70 2.34 1.34 -10.10
CA PHE A 70 1.96 -0.07 -10.17
C PHE A 70 2.92 -0.98 -9.42
N TYR A 71 4.23 -0.87 -9.68
CA TYR A 71 5.22 -1.73 -9.05
C TYR A 71 5.39 -1.44 -7.56
N PHE A 72 5.26 -0.17 -7.16
CA PHE A 72 5.26 0.23 -5.76
C PHE A 72 4.10 -0.40 -5.00
N VAL A 73 2.89 -0.41 -5.57
CA VAL A 73 1.74 -1.09 -4.95
C VAL A 73 1.90 -2.61 -4.97
N LYS A 74 2.34 -3.18 -6.10
CA LYS A 74 2.51 -4.63 -6.25
C LYS A 74 3.48 -5.22 -5.23
N TYR A 75 4.64 -4.60 -5.05
CA TYR A 75 5.70 -5.12 -4.18
C TYR A 75 5.71 -4.47 -2.80
N GLY A 76 5.19 -3.24 -2.66
CA GLY A 76 5.28 -2.49 -1.41
C GLY A 76 4.42 -3.04 -0.28
N ALA A 77 3.34 -3.76 -0.60
CA ALA A 77 2.56 -4.49 0.39
C ALA A 77 3.37 -5.63 1.04
N PHE A 78 4.24 -6.30 0.28
CA PHE A 78 5.09 -7.38 0.80
C PHE A 78 6.22 -6.87 1.70
N ALA A 79 6.62 -5.59 1.56
CA ALA A 79 7.62 -4.98 2.42
C ALA A 79 7.12 -4.73 3.87
N VAL A 80 5.80 -4.76 4.10
CA VAL A 80 5.21 -4.53 5.43
C VAL A 80 5.49 -5.69 6.39
N ILE A 81 5.46 -6.94 5.91
CA ILE A 81 5.66 -8.13 6.75
C ILE A 81 7.09 -8.19 7.32
N PRO A 82 8.17 -8.06 6.51
CA PRO A 82 9.53 -7.97 7.01
C PRO A 82 9.72 -6.81 8.00
N LEU A 83 9.11 -5.64 7.75
CA LEU A 83 9.21 -4.48 8.63
C LEU A 83 8.61 -4.73 10.02
N ILE A 84 7.44 -5.38 10.08
CA ILE A 84 6.80 -5.76 11.35
C ILE A 84 7.64 -6.78 12.12
N ILE A 85 8.21 -7.77 11.42
CA ILE A 85 9.11 -8.76 12.03
C ILE A 85 10.36 -8.07 12.58
N LEU A 86 10.97 -7.16 11.82
CA LEU A 86 12.16 -6.40 12.25
C LEU A 86 11.86 -5.53 13.48
N LEU A 87 10.71 -4.84 13.47
CA LEU A 87 10.20 -4.08 14.61
C LEU A 87 10.08 -4.96 15.86
N ARG A 88 9.50 -6.15 15.72
CA ARG A 88 9.33 -7.09 16.85
C ARG A 88 10.67 -7.57 17.41
N ILE A 89 11.67 -7.79 16.57
CA ILE A 89 13.03 -8.19 17.00
C ILE A 89 13.76 -7.04 17.71
N ILE A 90 13.50 -5.79 17.35
CA ILE A 90 14.18 -4.63 17.93
C ILE A 90 13.56 -4.19 19.26
N ILE A 91 12.25 -4.41 19.43
CA ILE A 91 11.49 -4.01 20.62
C ILE A 91 11.57 -5.08 21.74
N ASN A 92 11.72 -6.36 21.39
CA ASN A 92 11.97 -7.46 22.34
C ASN A 92 13.46 -7.59 22.66
#